data_AF-A0AA48K870-F1
#
_entry.id   AF-A0AA48K870-F1
#
_cell.length_a   1.000
_cell.length_b   1.000
_cell.length_c   1.000
_cell.angle_alpha   90.00
_cell.angle_beta   90.00
_cell.angle_gamma   90.00
#
_symmetry.space_group_name_H-M   'P 1'
#
loop_
_entity.id
_entity.type
_entity.pdbx_description
1 polymer ?
#
loop_
_entity_poly.entity_id
_entity_poly.type
_entity_poly.pdbx_seq_one_letter_code
_entity_poly.pdbx_strand_id
1 'polypeptide(L)'
;MTWILKASLVALLLLAGCAGPGREDPAANLPASALASQVEDLQRSGDPANRIHVVLLGDGYRAEDQAKLSRDARNWLATFVGTPPFANYASYFNVKVVHVVSPQDGASNGSHGLGVTRDTVLGATFRNASPEGVAPDYRLLVVDNARVLALAMALAPECTVALVLVNDSKYGGSGGAVPVFSANPASGLIALHELGHAFGGLADEYQCGDTSALPATLEAFPNVTARRDPDQIKWRSWIAPGVPLPTPAGVPGLGLFEGAYFHDTGVFRPRQACRMRSLGDGFCEVCSEAIVRRIYDRVRPLDPPITPLAANPLRLSVARPVPVPDTVRVAWAVDGAAVAGDGDTLVLPAPLQGNHTVTATVTDTTPLVREGLERLTAVQTWTFGSPQAARVEPARHLVLRLVRTPRGFQVAERRVVDLPLPPDAGRGAWQAEVVGPGGDVQFRTGLEDPSPLRGEFQHPGESGRIQGRWMEDGRPVSFLVRIPWVEDGELALFRKVEGAPRVRLGTVPLGEGVRPAY
;
A
#
# COMPACT_ATOMS: atom_id res chain seq x y z
N MET A 1 35.29 1.67 5.73
CA MET A 1 34.05 1.83 6.51
C MET A 1 32.95 1.27 5.62
N THR A 2 32.85 -0.04 5.60
CA THR A 2 32.51 -0.84 4.42
C THR A 2 32.03 -2.21 4.87
N TRP A 3 31.24 -2.88 4.04
CA TRP A 3 30.65 -4.21 4.30
C TRP A 3 29.62 -4.19 5.45
N ILE A 4 28.45 -3.65 5.11
CA ILE A 4 27.13 -4.15 5.53
C ILE A 4 26.32 -4.24 4.21
N LEU A 5 25.27 -5.07 4.13
CA LEU A 5 24.32 -5.15 3.00
C LEU A 5 24.83 -5.76 1.67
N LYS A 6 25.06 -7.09 1.66
CA LYS A 6 24.67 -7.89 0.47
C LYS A 6 23.28 -8.48 0.68
N ALA A 7 22.27 -7.63 0.59
CA ALA A 7 20.85 -8.00 0.69
C ALA A 7 20.24 -8.21 -0.72
N SER A 8 20.49 -9.38 -1.31
CA SER A 8 20.13 -9.65 -2.71
C SER A 8 18.62 -9.62 -2.98
N LEU A 9 18.17 -8.59 -3.70
CA LEU A 9 17.13 -8.62 -4.74
C LEU A 9 15.87 -9.50 -4.51
N VAL A 10 15.17 -9.38 -3.38
CA VAL A 10 13.80 -9.95 -3.22
C VAL A 10 12.81 -8.91 -2.68
N ALA A 11 12.57 -7.87 -3.47
CA ALA A 11 11.51 -6.87 -3.24
C ALA A 11 10.38 -6.94 -4.29
N LEU A 12 10.42 -7.90 -5.22
CA LEU A 12 9.55 -7.92 -6.41
C LEU A 12 9.08 -9.33 -6.82
N LEU A 13 8.85 -10.26 -5.88
CA LEU A 13 8.43 -11.63 -6.21
C LEU A 13 7.62 -12.37 -5.12
N LEU A 14 6.86 -11.65 -4.28
CA LEU A 14 5.95 -12.23 -3.26
C LEU A 14 4.50 -11.72 -3.37
N LEU A 15 4.02 -11.50 -4.60
CA LEU A 15 2.60 -11.24 -4.90
C LEU A 15 1.97 -12.24 -5.88
N ALA A 16 2.66 -13.35 -6.19
CA ALA A 16 2.10 -14.44 -6.99
C ALA A 16 2.80 -15.79 -6.71
N GLY A 17 2.01 -16.86 -6.57
CA GLY A 17 2.45 -18.23 -6.87
C GLY A 17 2.57 -19.22 -5.71
N CYS A 18 1.72 -20.25 -5.76
CA CYS A 18 2.01 -21.62 -5.31
C CYS A 18 2.39 -21.86 -3.83
N ALA A 19 1.37 -21.90 -2.97
CA ALA A 19 1.45 -22.69 -1.73
C ALA A 19 1.56 -24.19 -2.09
N GLY A 20 2.74 -24.79 -1.89
CA GLY A 20 2.92 -26.23 -1.92
C GLY A 20 2.48 -26.88 -0.60
N PRO A 21 1.92 -28.11 -0.61
CA PRO A 21 1.50 -28.78 0.61
C PRO A 21 2.72 -29.13 1.48
N GLY A 22 2.77 -28.60 2.70
CA GLY A 22 3.84 -28.88 3.67
C GLY A 22 4.61 -27.67 4.20
N ARG A 23 4.24 -26.43 3.86
CA ARG A 23 4.67 -25.24 4.62
C ARG A 23 3.64 -24.91 5.69
N GLU A 24 4.09 -24.82 6.95
CA GLU A 24 3.28 -24.33 8.06
C GLU A 24 2.91 -22.86 7.86
N ASP A 25 1.74 -22.46 8.39
CA ASP A 25 1.32 -21.06 8.42
C ASP A 25 2.21 -20.27 9.40
N PRO A 26 2.95 -19.24 8.96
CA PRO A 26 3.80 -18.45 9.85
C PRO A 26 3.03 -17.68 10.92
N ALA A 27 1.72 -17.44 10.75
CA ALA A 27 0.87 -16.84 11.78
C ALA A 27 0.49 -17.85 12.88
N ALA A 28 0.36 -19.14 12.55
CA ALA A 28 -0.04 -20.19 13.49
C ALA A 28 1.02 -20.50 14.57
N ASN A 29 2.29 -20.16 14.32
CA ASN A 29 3.40 -20.32 15.26
C ASN A 29 3.73 -19.03 16.05
N LEU A 30 2.89 -17.98 15.97
CA LEU A 30 3.03 -16.79 16.82
C LEU A 30 2.50 -17.05 18.24
N PRO A 31 3.18 -16.59 19.30
CA PRO A 31 2.64 -16.68 20.65
C PRO A 31 1.43 -15.73 20.79
N ALA A 32 0.36 -16.19 21.45
CA ALA A 32 -0.88 -15.42 21.60
C ALA A 32 -0.67 -14.05 22.30
N SER A 33 0.37 -13.90 23.13
CA SER A 33 0.79 -12.62 23.70
C SER A 33 1.24 -11.60 22.65
N ALA A 34 1.86 -12.03 21.56
CA ALA A 34 2.26 -11.14 20.46
C ALA A 34 1.06 -10.68 19.63
N LEU A 35 0.07 -11.55 19.43
CA LEU A 35 -1.22 -11.17 18.80
C LEU A 35 -2.10 -10.31 19.73
N ALA A 36 -1.73 -10.14 20.99
CA ALA A 36 -2.33 -9.21 21.95
C ALA A 36 -1.48 -7.94 22.20
N SER A 37 -0.45 -7.70 21.38
CA SER A 37 0.43 -6.51 21.52
C SER A 37 -0.37 -5.21 21.35
N GLN A 38 -0.06 -4.20 22.17
CA GLN A 38 -0.64 -2.87 22.00
C GLN A 38 -0.05 -2.16 20.79
N VAL A 39 -0.85 -1.33 20.11
CA VAL A 39 -0.40 -0.47 19.02
C VAL A 39 -0.50 0.99 19.47
N GLU A 40 0.64 1.69 19.49
CA GLU A 40 0.75 3.10 19.86
C GLU A 40 0.94 3.94 18.59
N ASP A 41 0.04 4.88 18.31
CA ASP A 41 0.27 5.89 17.28
C ASP A 41 1.28 6.95 17.78
N LEU A 42 2.44 7.00 17.13
CA LEU A 42 3.48 7.98 17.39
C LEU A 42 3.22 9.29 16.62
N GLN A 43 2.64 9.18 15.43
CA GLN A 43 2.23 10.30 14.57
C GLN A 43 0.93 9.96 13.83
N ARG A 44 -0.03 10.89 13.86
CA ARG A 44 -1.21 10.91 12.98
C ARG A 44 -1.25 12.26 12.27
N SER A 45 -1.38 12.28 10.94
CA SER A 45 -1.17 13.48 10.10
C SER A 45 -2.33 13.80 9.13
N GLY A 46 -3.46 13.12 9.28
CA GLY A 46 -4.68 13.35 8.51
C GLY A 46 -5.52 12.09 8.37
N ASP A 47 -6.30 12.01 7.29
CA ASP A 47 -7.16 10.85 7.02
C ASP A 47 -6.34 9.56 6.83
N PRO A 48 -6.55 8.51 7.65
CA PRO A 48 -5.88 7.22 7.49
C PRO A 48 -6.02 6.59 6.09
N ALA A 49 -7.08 6.88 5.34
CA ALA A 49 -7.27 6.39 3.97
C ALA A 49 -6.40 7.11 2.93
N ASN A 50 -5.76 8.24 3.27
CA ASN A 50 -4.88 9.00 2.38
C ASN A 50 -3.53 9.32 3.05
N ARG A 51 -2.99 8.40 3.86
CA ARG A 51 -1.65 8.52 4.49
C ARG A 51 -0.90 7.20 4.37
N ILE A 52 0.43 7.27 4.30
CA ILE A 52 1.32 6.11 4.34
C ILE A 52 1.51 5.69 5.79
N HIS A 53 1.28 4.42 6.11
CA HIS A 53 1.43 3.91 7.47
C HIS A 53 2.76 3.18 7.63
N VAL A 54 3.65 3.79 8.42
CA VAL A 54 4.93 3.21 8.83
C VAL A 54 4.73 2.51 10.16
N VAL A 55 5.00 1.21 10.22
CA VAL A 55 4.78 0.38 11.42
C VAL A 55 6.12 -0.12 11.94
N LEU A 56 6.53 0.38 13.09
CA LEU A 56 7.64 -0.17 13.85
C LEU A 56 7.14 -1.36 14.67
N LEU A 57 7.88 -2.46 14.68
CA LEU A 57 7.70 -3.53 15.66
C LEU A 57 8.93 -3.57 16.57
N GLY A 58 8.72 -3.69 17.87
CA GLY A 58 9.83 -3.96 18.81
C GLY A 58 10.29 -5.41 18.72
N ASP A 59 11.58 -5.67 18.94
CA ASP A 59 12.04 -7.01 19.37
C ASP A 59 13.08 -6.92 20.49
N GLY A 60 13.12 -7.93 21.35
CA GLY A 60 13.96 -7.92 22.54
C GLY A 60 13.59 -6.86 23.59
N TYR A 61 12.39 -6.26 23.52
CA TYR A 61 11.85 -5.40 24.58
C TYR A 61 10.96 -6.25 25.49
N ARG A 62 11.29 -6.37 26.78
CA ARG A 62 10.49 -7.10 27.76
C ARG A 62 9.29 -6.27 28.23
N ALA A 63 8.47 -6.81 29.13
CA ALA A 63 7.26 -6.14 29.61
C ALA A 63 7.56 -4.79 30.28
N GLU A 64 8.65 -4.73 31.05
CA GLU A 64 9.16 -3.50 31.68
C GLU A 64 9.83 -2.53 30.69
N ASP A 65 10.29 -3.02 29.52
CA ASP A 65 11.02 -2.21 28.54
C ASP A 65 10.10 -1.52 27.51
N GLN A 66 8.77 -1.73 27.54
CA GLN A 66 7.86 -1.14 26.55
C GLN A 66 7.88 0.41 26.57
N ALA A 67 8.08 1.04 27.75
CA ALA A 67 8.30 2.49 27.85
C ALA A 67 9.68 2.96 27.31
N LYS A 68 10.64 2.04 27.12
CA LYS A 68 11.86 2.27 26.35
C LYS A 68 11.58 2.16 24.85
N LEU A 69 10.79 1.18 24.40
CA LEU A 69 10.36 1.04 23.00
C LEU A 69 9.68 2.31 22.48
N SER A 70 8.67 2.87 23.18
CA SER A 70 8.02 4.13 22.77
C SER A 70 9.02 5.27 22.58
N ARG A 71 10.00 5.39 23.48
CA ARG A 71 11.01 6.46 23.45
C ARG A 71 11.98 6.27 22.30
N ASP A 72 12.51 5.07 22.10
CA ASP A 72 13.48 4.79 21.06
C ASP A 72 12.84 4.87 19.66
N ALA A 73 11.57 4.45 19.54
CA ALA A 73 10.75 4.64 18.35
C ALA A 73 10.46 6.13 18.07
N ARG A 74 10.22 6.96 19.10
CA ARG A 74 10.07 8.43 18.97
C ARG A 74 11.37 9.13 18.60
N ASN A 75 12.52 8.65 19.09
CA ASN A 75 13.84 9.12 18.66
C ASN A 75 14.10 8.81 17.16
N TRP A 76 13.72 7.61 16.70
CA TRP A 76 13.77 7.27 15.28
C TRP A 76 12.80 8.11 14.45
N LEU A 77 11.55 8.30 14.90
CA LEU A 77 10.56 9.15 14.23
C LEU A 77 11.10 10.56 14.00
N ALA A 78 11.71 11.18 15.02
CA ALA A 78 12.34 12.49 14.89
C ALA A 78 13.49 12.51 13.86
N THR A 79 14.22 11.41 13.71
CA THR A 79 15.26 11.26 12.68
C THR A 79 14.64 11.09 11.27
N PHE A 80 13.52 10.36 11.17
CA PHE A 80 12.77 10.12 9.93
C PHE A 80 12.14 11.42 9.40
N VAL A 81 11.29 12.09 10.18
CA VAL A 81 10.69 13.39 9.77
C VAL A 81 11.66 14.56 9.85
N GLY A 82 12.90 14.34 10.31
CA GLY A 82 14.02 15.28 10.20
C GLY A 82 14.87 15.11 8.93
N THR A 83 14.70 14.04 8.15
CA THR A 83 15.52 13.73 6.97
C THR A 83 14.77 14.00 5.66
N PRO A 84 15.21 14.94 4.80
CA PRO A 84 14.65 15.10 3.44
C PRO A 84 14.82 13.84 2.57
N PRO A 85 13.85 13.48 1.71
CA PRO A 85 12.59 14.21 1.46
C PRO A 85 11.48 13.90 2.48
N PHE A 86 11.63 12.91 3.37
CA PHE A 86 10.60 12.54 4.34
C PHE A 86 10.20 13.72 5.26
N ALA A 87 11.15 14.60 5.60
CA ALA A 87 10.89 15.86 6.29
C ALA A 87 9.94 16.80 5.52
N ASN A 88 10.09 16.89 4.19
CA ASN A 88 9.23 17.73 3.35
C ASN A 88 7.80 17.17 3.28
N TYR A 89 7.63 15.86 3.42
CA TYR A 89 6.35 15.16 3.34
C TYR A 89 5.92 14.57 4.68
N ALA A 90 6.37 15.13 5.80
CA ALA A 90 6.08 14.59 7.14
C ALA A 90 4.57 14.44 7.40
N SER A 91 3.74 15.34 6.86
CA SER A 91 2.28 15.29 6.96
C SER A 91 1.61 14.21 6.11
N TYR A 92 2.37 13.39 5.36
CA TYR A 92 1.86 12.34 4.47
C TYR A 92 1.99 10.95 5.12
N PHE A 93 2.69 10.87 6.25
CA PHE A 93 2.93 9.63 6.99
C PHE A 93 2.17 9.61 8.31
N ASN A 94 1.55 8.47 8.61
CA ASN A 94 1.22 8.07 9.97
C ASN A 94 2.29 7.08 10.44
N VAL A 95 2.68 7.14 11.71
CA VAL A 95 3.72 6.27 12.27
C VAL A 95 3.21 5.63 13.55
N LYS A 96 3.31 4.30 13.63
CA LYS A 96 2.84 3.47 14.74
C LYS A 96 4.01 2.63 15.28
N VAL A 97 3.93 2.22 16.54
CA VAL A 97 4.77 1.16 17.10
C VAL A 97 3.92 0.07 17.72
N VAL A 98 4.28 -1.18 17.44
CA VAL A 98 3.68 -2.38 18.00
C VAL A 98 4.54 -2.84 19.19
N HIS A 99 3.91 -2.88 20.37
CA HIS A 99 4.50 -3.25 21.65
C HIS A 99 4.60 -4.77 21.80
N VAL A 100 5.45 -5.37 20.96
CA VAL A 100 5.73 -6.81 20.98
C VAL A 100 6.60 -7.15 22.20
N VAL A 101 5.99 -7.78 23.20
CA VAL A 101 6.66 -8.16 24.45
C VAL A 101 7.49 -9.42 24.25
N SER A 102 8.82 -9.29 24.28
CA SER A 102 9.77 -10.40 24.20
C SER A 102 10.14 -10.98 25.58
N PRO A 103 10.38 -12.30 25.70
CA PRO A 103 10.82 -12.91 26.96
C PRO A 103 12.19 -12.43 27.47
N GLN A 104 13.12 -12.09 26.57
CA GLN A 104 14.48 -11.66 26.91
C GLN A 104 14.87 -10.33 26.23
N ASP A 105 15.92 -9.69 26.75
CA ASP A 105 16.37 -8.35 26.33
C ASP A 105 17.47 -8.36 25.27
N GLY A 106 17.32 -7.55 24.21
CA GLY A 106 18.33 -7.40 23.15
C GLY A 106 18.41 -8.57 22.16
N ALA A 107 19.41 -8.57 21.29
CA ALA A 107 19.51 -9.55 20.20
C ALA A 107 20.33 -10.80 20.57
N SER A 108 20.01 -11.94 19.95
CA SER A 108 20.96 -13.05 19.87
C SER A 108 22.27 -12.59 19.20
N ASN A 109 23.40 -13.14 19.63
CA ASN A 109 24.71 -12.82 19.04
C ASN A 109 25.52 -14.06 18.61
N GLY A 110 24.86 -15.22 18.55
CA GLY A 110 25.42 -16.48 18.08
C GLY A 110 24.74 -16.99 16.80
N SER A 111 25.55 -17.32 15.80
CA SER A 111 25.20 -18.17 14.66
C SER A 111 25.91 -19.53 14.82
N HIS A 112 25.35 -20.61 14.25
CA HIS A 112 25.95 -21.95 14.29
C HIS A 112 26.38 -22.45 15.70
N GLY A 113 25.67 -22.04 16.75
CA GLY A 113 25.94 -22.43 18.15
C GLY A 113 27.07 -21.67 18.86
N LEU A 114 27.74 -20.72 18.19
CA LEU A 114 28.84 -19.95 18.76
C LEU A 114 28.36 -18.58 19.28
N GLY A 115 27.70 -18.53 20.44
CA GLY A 115 27.32 -17.27 21.08
C GLY A 115 26.13 -17.37 22.03
N VAL A 116 25.59 -16.22 22.45
CA VAL A 116 24.38 -16.13 23.27
C VAL A 116 23.16 -16.13 22.36
N THR A 117 22.35 -17.18 22.46
CA THR A 117 20.97 -17.21 21.93
C THR A 117 20.05 -16.51 22.91
N ARG A 118 19.08 -15.75 22.40
CA ARG A 118 18.03 -15.08 23.18
C ARG A 118 16.64 -15.39 22.66
N ASP A 119 15.74 -15.71 23.57
CA ASP A 119 14.32 -15.92 23.27
C ASP A 119 13.61 -14.58 23.05
N THR A 120 13.25 -14.32 21.79
CA THR A 120 12.78 -13.04 21.25
C THR A 120 11.70 -13.33 20.21
N VAL A 121 10.62 -12.53 20.19
CA VAL A 121 9.42 -12.88 19.42
C VAL A 121 9.70 -12.84 17.92
N LEU A 122 10.45 -11.84 17.46
CA LEU A 122 10.83 -11.69 16.05
C LEU A 122 12.19 -12.37 15.75
N GLY A 123 12.80 -13.02 16.74
CA GLY A 123 14.03 -13.81 16.57
C GLY A 123 15.27 -12.97 16.26
N ALA A 124 15.35 -11.72 16.71
CA ALA A 124 16.44 -10.81 16.40
C ALA A 124 17.82 -11.42 16.71
N THR A 125 18.67 -11.49 15.68
CA THR A 125 20.02 -12.06 15.80
C THR A 125 21.04 -11.30 14.96
N PHE A 126 22.18 -10.98 15.56
CA PHE A 126 23.37 -10.60 14.81
C PHE A 126 24.00 -11.86 14.23
N ARG A 127 24.17 -11.89 12.90
CA ARG A 127 25.04 -12.89 12.30
C ARG A 127 26.46 -12.70 12.84
N ASN A 128 27.13 -13.81 13.13
CA ASN A 128 28.50 -13.81 13.65
C ASN A 128 29.38 -14.90 13.02
N ALA A 129 28.82 -15.63 12.07
CA ALA A 129 29.47 -16.59 11.21
C ALA A 129 28.84 -16.50 9.82
N SER A 130 29.64 -16.88 8.82
CA SER A 130 29.34 -16.90 7.40
C SER A 130 29.99 -18.16 6.81
N PRO A 131 29.68 -18.56 5.56
CA PRO A 131 30.28 -19.77 4.96
C PRO A 131 31.82 -19.75 5.03
N GLU A 132 32.44 -20.93 5.08
CA GLU A 132 33.90 -21.05 5.21
C GLU A 132 34.65 -20.17 4.19
N GLY A 133 35.60 -19.37 4.69
CA GLY A 133 36.33 -18.38 3.89
C GLY A 133 35.73 -16.97 3.86
N VAL A 134 34.49 -16.77 4.33
CA VAL A 134 33.87 -15.44 4.43
C VAL A 134 34.03 -14.88 5.85
N ALA A 135 34.48 -13.63 5.97
CA ALA A 135 34.63 -12.97 7.27
C ALA A 135 33.26 -12.65 7.91
N PRO A 136 33.09 -12.88 9.23
CA PRO A 136 31.81 -12.70 9.90
C PRO A 136 31.39 -11.23 10.00
N ASP A 137 30.27 -10.87 9.36
CA ASP A 137 29.64 -9.55 9.51
C ASP A 137 28.88 -9.47 10.84
N TYR A 138 29.62 -9.13 11.90
CA TYR A 138 29.09 -8.93 13.24
C TYR A 138 28.04 -7.81 13.35
N ARG A 139 27.75 -7.02 12.31
CA ARG A 139 26.77 -5.91 12.33
C ARG A 139 25.46 -6.23 11.59
N LEU A 140 25.44 -7.28 10.79
CA LEU A 140 24.26 -7.76 10.09
C LEU A 140 23.24 -8.33 11.09
N LEU A 141 22.23 -7.52 11.41
CA LEU A 141 21.18 -7.82 12.39
C LEU A 141 19.89 -8.17 11.66
N VAL A 142 19.41 -9.41 11.81
CA VAL A 142 18.27 -9.97 11.06
C VAL A 142 17.18 -10.51 11.98
N VAL A 143 15.97 -10.73 11.44
CA VAL A 143 14.76 -11.20 12.14
C VAL A 143 14.02 -12.26 11.30
N ASP A 144 13.03 -12.92 11.89
CA ASP A 144 12.05 -13.73 11.18
C ASP A 144 11.02 -12.83 10.47
N ASN A 145 11.32 -12.48 9.21
CA ASN A 145 10.47 -11.65 8.36
C ASN A 145 9.01 -12.14 8.25
N ALA A 146 8.75 -13.45 8.40
CA ALA A 146 7.40 -13.99 8.29
C ALA A 146 6.56 -13.67 9.53
N ARG A 147 7.16 -13.75 10.73
CA ARG A 147 6.53 -13.29 11.98
C ARG A 147 6.27 -11.78 11.96
N VAL A 148 7.23 -11.00 11.46
CA VAL A 148 7.07 -9.53 11.35
C VAL A 148 5.87 -9.20 10.48
N LEU A 149 5.79 -9.77 9.27
CA LEU A 149 4.71 -9.48 8.33
C LEU A 149 3.35 -9.95 8.88
N ALA A 150 3.29 -11.13 9.48
CA ALA A 150 2.06 -11.64 10.09
C ALA A 150 1.56 -10.74 11.23
N LEU A 151 2.43 -10.29 12.13
CA LEU A 151 2.06 -9.35 13.21
C LEU A 151 1.69 -7.96 12.67
N ALA A 152 2.41 -7.44 11.67
CA ALA A 152 2.09 -6.17 11.04
C ALA A 152 0.70 -6.21 10.39
N MET A 153 0.39 -7.25 9.61
CA MET A 153 -0.92 -7.42 8.98
C MET A 153 -2.06 -7.63 9.98
N ALA A 154 -1.81 -8.36 11.08
CA ALA A 154 -2.84 -8.64 12.08
C ALA A 154 -3.17 -7.44 12.99
N LEU A 155 -2.19 -6.58 13.27
CA LEU A 155 -2.31 -5.49 14.26
C LEU A 155 -2.39 -4.08 13.65
N ALA A 156 -1.93 -3.93 12.41
CA ALA A 156 -2.02 -2.69 11.64
C ALA A 156 -2.27 -3.03 10.15
N PRO A 157 -3.47 -3.52 9.77
CA PRO A 157 -3.79 -3.92 8.40
C PRO A 157 -3.65 -2.78 7.37
N GLU A 158 -3.58 -1.52 7.82
CA GLU A 158 -3.25 -0.34 7.00
C GLU A 158 -1.74 -0.20 6.68
N CYS A 159 -0.88 -1.07 7.24
CA CYS A 159 0.57 -1.04 7.14
C CYS A 159 1.06 -0.93 5.68
N THR A 160 1.75 0.17 5.38
CA THR A 160 2.38 0.41 4.08
C THR A 160 3.82 -0.09 4.05
N VAL A 161 4.54 0.01 5.17
CA VAL A 161 5.89 -0.52 5.35
C VAL A 161 6.13 -0.85 6.83
N ALA A 162 6.61 -2.07 7.09
CA ALA A 162 7.00 -2.54 8.42
C ALA A 162 8.52 -2.45 8.60
N LEU A 163 8.98 -2.06 9.79
CA LEU A 163 10.39 -2.05 10.18
C LEU A 163 10.52 -2.64 11.59
N VAL A 164 11.65 -3.29 11.91
CA VAL A 164 11.93 -3.79 13.27
C VAL A 164 12.99 -2.95 13.97
N LEU A 165 12.63 -2.43 15.14
CA LEU A 165 13.53 -1.79 16.09
C LEU A 165 13.89 -2.81 17.18
N VAL A 166 15.16 -3.18 17.29
CA VAL A 166 15.65 -4.18 18.24
C VAL A 166 16.29 -3.51 19.47
N ASN A 167 16.01 -4.02 20.67
CA ASN A 167 16.50 -3.49 21.96
C ASN A 167 18.01 -3.71 22.24
N ASP A 168 18.87 -3.58 21.23
CA ASP A 168 20.32 -3.73 21.39
C ASP A 168 21.05 -2.37 21.26
N SER A 169 22.13 -2.21 22.01
CA SER A 169 23.01 -1.03 21.96
C SER A 169 24.13 -1.16 20.93
N LYS A 170 24.41 -2.38 20.47
CA LYS A 170 25.41 -2.70 19.45
C LYS A 170 24.95 -2.19 18.08
N TYR A 171 25.71 -1.27 17.49
CA TYR A 171 25.44 -0.74 16.15
C TYR A 171 25.32 -1.85 15.09
N GLY A 172 24.20 -1.86 14.39
CA GLY A 172 23.89 -2.77 13.29
C GLY A 172 22.45 -2.69 12.80
N GLY A 173 22.16 -3.47 11.76
CA GLY A 173 20.88 -3.49 11.03
C GLY A 173 20.96 -4.37 9.78
N SER A 174 19.87 -4.43 9.01
CA SER A 174 19.85 -5.03 7.67
C SER A 174 18.64 -4.57 6.85
N GLY A 175 18.82 -4.49 5.54
CA GLY A 175 17.72 -4.49 4.56
C GLY A 175 17.25 -5.90 4.18
N GLY A 176 16.37 -5.94 3.17
CA GLY A 176 15.73 -7.16 2.68
C GLY A 176 14.22 -6.95 2.52
N ALA A 177 13.42 -7.97 2.84
CA ALA A 177 11.96 -7.86 2.86
C ALA A 177 11.43 -6.95 4.00
N VAL A 178 12.22 -6.77 5.05
CA VAL A 178 11.92 -5.92 6.22
C VAL A 178 13.20 -5.19 6.63
N PRO A 179 13.20 -3.85 6.74
CA PRO A 179 14.25 -3.10 7.43
C PRO A 179 14.37 -3.45 8.91
N VAL A 180 15.58 -3.79 9.36
CA VAL A 180 15.90 -4.10 10.77
C VAL A 180 16.98 -3.14 11.27
N PHE A 181 16.85 -2.62 12.48
CA PHE A 181 17.86 -1.76 13.09
C PHE A 181 17.91 -1.88 14.62
N SER A 182 19.10 -1.75 15.19
CA SER A 182 19.28 -1.69 16.65
C SER A 182 18.85 -0.34 17.23
N ALA A 183 18.60 -0.29 18.53
CA ALA A 183 18.39 0.94 19.32
C ALA A 183 19.66 1.79 19.50
N ASN A 184 20.79 1.45 18.84
CA ASN A 184 21.95 2.32 18.77
C ASN A 184 21.59 3.64 18.04
N PRO A 185 21.97 4.83 18.57
CA PRO A 185 21.63 6.12 17.95
C PRO A 185 22.03 6.28 16.47
N ALA A 186 23.11 5.63 16.02
CA ALA A 186 23.52 5.68 14.62
C ALA A 186 22.77 4.67 13.72
N SER A 187 22.19 3.61 14.28
CA SER A 187 21.42 2.61 13.52
C SER A 187 20.13 3.17 12.91
N GLY A 188 19.60 4.28 13.43
CA GLY A 188 18.48 4.97 12.80
C GLY A 188 18.78 5.47 11.37
N LEU A 189 20.05 5.71 11.03
CA LEU A 189 20.47 6.06 9.66
C LEU A 189 20.48 4.85 8.72
N ILE A 190 20.77 3.64 9.25
CA ILE A 190 20.61 2.37 8.51
C ILE A 190 19.14 2.21 8.11
N ALA A 191 18.22 2.30 9.07
CA ALA A 191 16.78 2.17 8.81
C ALA A 191 16.24 3.11 7.73
N LEU A 192 16.81 4.32 7.60
CA LEU A 192 16.46 5.25 6.53
C LEU A 192 17.05 4.85 5.18
N HIS A 193 18.27 4.33 5.12
CA HIS A 193 18.83 3.72 3.91
C HIS A 193 17.99 2.50 3.46
N GLU A 194 17.62 1.61 4.38
CA GLU A 194 16.77 0.45 4.07
C GLU A 194 15.38 0.86 3.59
N LEU A 195 14.81 1.93 4.16
CA LEU A 195 13.55 2.52 3.68
C LEU A 195 13.68 3.10 2.26
N GLY A 196 14.89 3.52 1.87
CA GLY A 196 15.25 3.82 0.49
C GLY A 196 15.03 2.62 -0.44
N HIS A 197 15.44 1.42 -0.05
CA HIS A 197 15.11 0.19 -0.80
C HIS A 197 13.61 -0.15 -0.71
N ALA A 198 13.09 -0.35 0.51
CA ALA A 198 11.78 -0.96 0.76
C ALA A 198 10.59 -0.08 0.34
N PHE A 199 10.72 1.25 0.45
CA PHE A 199 9.69 2.20 0.04
C PHE A 199 10.08 2.98 -1.22
N GLY A 200 11.31 3.50 -1.28
CA GLY A 200 11.79 4.27 -2.43
C GLY A 200 12.03 3.44 -3.69
N GLY A 201 12.22 2.12 -3.57
CA GLY A 201 12.62 1.25 -4.68
C GLY A 201 14.03 1.55 -5.19
N LEU A 202 14.91 2.05 -4.31
CA LEU A 202 16.28 2.43 -4.64
C LEU A 202 17.24 1.22 -4.64
N ALA A 203 18.36 1.37 -5.33
CA ALA A 203 19.51 0.47 -5.30
C ALA A 203 20.68 1.09 -4.53
N ASP A 204 21.66 0.25 -4.16
CA ASP A 204 22.94 0.68 -3.60
C ASP A 204 23.78 1.46 -4.62
N GLU A 205 24.30 2.60 -4.17
CA GLU A 205 25.19 3.48 -4.92
C GLU A 205 26.66 3.34 -4.51
N TYR A 206 26.98 2.47 -3.54
CA TYR A 206 28.37 2.12 -3.26
C TYR A 206 28.83 0.94 -4.12
N GLN A 207 30.14 0.92 -4.36
CA GLN A 207 30.86 -0.16 -4.99
C GLN A 207 31.62 -1.00 -3.94
N CYS A 208 31.83 -2.28 -4.21
CA CYS A 208 32.60 -3.17 -3.34
C CYS A 208 33.23 -4.36 -4.11
N GLY A 209 33.75 -4.12 -5.32
CA GLY A 209 34.50 -5.11 -6.09
C GLY A 209 33.72 -6.35 -6.52
N ASP A 210 32.39 -6.27 -6.66
CA ASP A 210 31.61 -7.39 -7.19
C ASP A 210 31.92 -7.61 -8.68
N THR A 211 32.07 -8.87 -9.10
CA THR A 211 32.40 -9.29 -10.47
C THR A 211 31.36 -10.26 -11.05
N SER A 212 30.20 -10.41 -10.40
CA SER A 212 29.08 -11.22 -10.91
C SER A 212 28.38 -10.55 -12.11
N ALA A 213 27.53 -11.30 -12.81
CA ALA A 213 26.76 -10.76 -13.92
C ALA A 213 25.62 -9.87 -13.41
N LEU A 214 25.47 -8.69 -14.01
CA LEU A 214 24.42 -7.73 -13.67
C LEU A 214 23.01 -8.35 -13.82
N PRO A 215 22.10 -8.14 -12.86
CA PRO A 215 20.75 -8.67 -12.97
C PRO A 215 19.96 -7.92 -14.05
N ALA A 216 19.10 -8.64 -14.76
CA ALA A 216 18.23 -8.06 -15.80
C ALA A 216 17.28 -6.95 -15.26
N THR A 217 17.06 -6.90 -13.95
CA THR A 217 16.25 -5.91 -13.24
C THR A 217 16.99 -4.61 -12.90
N LEU A 218 18.30 -4.48 -13.18
CA LEU A 218 19.11 -3.32 -12.79
C LEU A 218 18.48 -1.97 -13.18
N GLU A 219 17.96 -1.86 -14.40
CA GLU A 219 17.40 -0.60 -14.92
C GLU A 219 16.02 -0.24 -14.33
N ALA A 220 15.39 -1.14 -13.56
CA ALA A 220 14.15 -0.86 -12.83
C ALA A 220 14.40 -0.02 -11.55
N PHE A 221 15.63 -0.04 -11.01
CA PHE A 221 16.04 0.87 -9.95
C PHE A 221 16.25 2.27 -10.53
N PRO A 222 15.75 3.36 -9.92
CA PRO A 222 15.83 4.69 -10.52
C PRO A 222 17.26 5.27 -10.48
N ASN A 223 18.01 5.00 -9.40
CA ASN A 223 19.28 5.65 -9.06
C ASN A 223 20.57 4.90 -9.47
N VAL A 224 20.48 3.76 -10.19
CA VAL A 224 21.63 3.11 -10.81
C VAL A 224 21.35 2.74 -12.26
N THR A 225 22.37 2.67 -13.13
CA THR A 225 22.21 2.23 -14.53
C THR A 225 23.50 1.64 -15.08
N ALA A 226 23.42 0.72 -16.03
CA ALA A 226 24.54 0.31 -16.87
C ALA A 226 24.56 1.03 -18.24
N ARG A 227 23.59 1.93 -18.49
CA ARG A 227 23.53 2.71 -19.72
C ARG A 227 24.54 3.87 -19.70
N ARG A 228 25.25 4.02 -20.82
CA ARG A 228 26.21 5.11 -21.09
C ARG A 228 25.72 6.10 -22.16
N ASP A 229 24.69 5.72 -22.90
CA ASP A 229 23.99 6.56 -23.86
C ASP A 229 23.26 7.70 -23.11
N PRO A 230 23.56 8.99 -23.38
CA PRO A 230 22.95 10.13 -22.71
C PRO A 230 21.42 10.13 -22.72
N ASP A 231 20.80 9.62 -23.78
CA ASP A 231 19.34 9.61 -23.95
C ASP A 231 18.68 8.44 -23.20
N GLN A 232 19.47 7.52 -22.64
CA GLN A 232 19.02 6.41 -21.78
C GLN A 232 19.35 6.63 -20.29
N ILE A 233 19.95 7.77 -19.91
CA ILE A 233 20.23 8.09 -18.51
C ILE A 233 18.91 8.49 -17.83
N LYS A 234 18.42 7.64 -16.92
CA LYS A 234 17.12 7.80 -16.21
C LYS A 234 16.96 9.08 -15.36
N TRP A 235 18.03 9.86 -15.20
CA TRP A 235 18.04 11.17 -14.54
C TRP A 235 18.66 12.27 -15.43
N ARG A 236 18.60 12.14 -16.75
CA ARG A 236 19.26 13.05 -17.71
C ARG A 236 18.88 14.52 -17.50
N SER A 237 17.64 14.84 -17.15
CA SER A 237 17.12 16.19 -16.88
C SER A 237 17.59 16.82 -15.56
N TRP A 238 18.18 16.03 -14.67
CA TRP A 238 18.90 16.51 -13.48
C TRP A 238 20.36 16.89 -13.77
N ILE A 239 20.93 16.41 -14.89
CA ILE A 239 22.33 16.67 -15.26
C ILE A 239 22.43 17.98 -16.06
N ALA A 240 23.18 18.94 -15.53
CA ALA A 240 23.37 20.24 -16.17
C ALA A 240 24.07 20.13 -17.55
N PRO A 241 23.75 21.02 -18.52
CA PRO A 241 24.45 21.06 -19.80
C PRO A 241 25.97 21.21 -19.62
N GLY A 242 26.75 20.45 -20.40
CA GLY A 242 28.22 20.48 -20.36
C GLY A 242 28.89 19.59 -19.31
N VAL A 243 28.14 18.94 -18.41
CA VAL A 243 28.70 17.90 -17.53
C VAL A 243 29.17 16.69 -18.37
N PRO A 244 30.42 16.21 -18.24
CA PRO A 244 30.91 15.06 -19.00
C PRO A 244 30.16 13.77 -18.64
N LEU A 245 29.98 12.87 -19.62
CA LEU A 245 29.29 11.59 -19.47
C LEU A 245 30.16 10.46 -20.08
N PRO A 246 30.63 9.47 -19.30
CA PRO A 246 30.61 9.39 -17.84
C PRO A 246 31.28 10.58 -17.15
N THR A 247 30.87 10.86 -15.91
CA THR A 247 31.33 12.01 -15.14
C THR A 247 32.54 11.64 -14.27
N PRO A 248 33.70 12.30 -14.42
CA PRO A 248 34.89 12.02 -13.62
C PRO A 248 34.67 12.18 -12.11
N ALA A 249 35.47 11.45 -11.32
CA ALA A 249 35.51 11.63 -9.88
C ALA A 249 35.93 13.07 -9.51
N GLY A 250 35.31 13.63 -8.47
CA GLY A 250 35.59 15.00 -8.00
C GLY A 250 34.79 16.10 -8.70
N VAL A 251 34.11 15.85 -9.83
CA VAL A 251 33.16 16.80 -10.40
C VAL A 251 31.97 16.97 -9.44
N PRO A 252 31.60 18.20 -9.04
CA PRO A 252 30.48 18.45 -8.13
C PRO A 252 29.12 18.36 -8.83
N GLY A 253 28.06 18.12 -8.06
CA GLY A 253 26.68 18.08 -8.56
C GLY A 253 26.23 16.69 -9.03
N LEU A 254 25.34 16.66 -10.02
CA LEU A 254 24.71 15.46 -10.57
C LEU A 254 25.33 15.11 -11.92
N GLY A 255 25.54 13.81 -12.16
CA GLY A 255 26.22 13.29 -13.34
C GLY A 255 25.98 11.79 -13.54
N LEU A 256 26.86 11.15 -14.28
CA LEU A 256 26.89 9.70 -14.52
C LEU A 256 28.21 9.15 -13.96
N PHE A 257 28.31 9.02 -12.63
CA PHE A 257 29.54 8.65 -11.94
C PHE A 257 29.70 7.13 -11.88
N GLU A 258 30.86 6.60 -12.30
CA GLU A 258 31.10 5.15 -12.34
C GLU A 258 31.35 4.55 -10.94
N GLY A 259 30.89 3.31 -10.74
CA GLY A 259 30.93 2.55 -9.49
C GLY A 259 29.59 2.60 -8.75
N ALA A 260 28.81 1.53 -8.78
CA ALA A 260 27.50 1.44 -8.12
C ALA A 260 27.03 -0.02 -8.10
N TYR A 261 25.97 -0.32 -7.33
CA TYR A 261 25.38 -1.65 -7.25
C TYR A 261 26.44 -2.74 -6.98
N PHE A 262 27.31 -2.49 -5.98
CA PHE A 262 28.43 -3.38 -5.61
C PHE A 262 29.59 -3.49 -6.64
N HIS A 263 29.41 -3.06 -7.89
CA HIS A 263 30.42 -3.12 -8.94
C HIS A 263 31.29 -1.85 -8.99
N ASP A 264 32.60 -2.00 -9.15
CA ASP A 264 33.55 -0.87 -9.24
C ASP A 264 33.51 -0.16 -10.61
N THR A 265 33.06 -0.87 -11.66
CA THR A 265 33.00 -0.39 -13.06
C THR A 265 31.75 -0.89 -13.77
N GLY A 266 31.30 -0.18 -14.82
CA GLY A 266 30.21 -0.62 -15.69
C GLY A 266 28.80 -0.26 -15.21
N VAL A 267 28.63 0.06 -13.93
CA VAL A 267 27.40 0.62 -13.35
C VAL A 267 27.65 2.05 -12.86
N PHE A 268 26.67 2.91 -13.00
CA PHE A 268 26.74 4.34 -12.74
C PHE A 268 25.67 4.80 -11.75
N ARG A 269 26.00 5.84 -10.97
CA ARG A 269 25.14 6.51 -9.98
C ARG A 269 24.99 8.02 -10.27
N PRO A 270 23.94 8.69 -9.78
CA PRO A 270 23.68 10.11 -10.02
C PRO A 270 24.64 11.05 -9.28
N ARG A 271 25.18 10.68 -8.11
CA ARG A 271 25.93 11.60 -7.24
C ARG A 271 27.12 10.95 -6.53
N GLN A 272 28.10 11.76 -6.13
CA GLN A 272 29.23 11.31 -5.30
C GLN A 272 28.84 11.03 -3.84
N ALA A 273 27.92 11.84 -3.30
CA ALA A 273 27.38 11.76 -1.96
C ALA A 273 25.88 11.46 -2.04
N CYS A 274 25.44 10.41 -1.34
CA CYS A 274 24.06 9.94 -1.31
C CYS A 274 23.88 8.94 -0.16
N ARG A 275 22.72 8.93 0.51
CA ARG A 275 22.37 7.95 1.55
C ARG A 275 22.50 6.50 1.08
N MET A 276 22.22 6.22 -0.19
CA MET A 276 22.41 4.88 -0.79
C MET A 276 23.88 4.48 -1.02
N ARG A 277 24.82 5.39 -0.74
CA ARG A 277 26.27 5.18 -0.82
C ARG A 277 26.97 5.33 0.53
N SER A 278 26.45 6.20 1.40
CA SER A 278 27.04 6.53 2.69
C SER A 278 25.94 7.03 3.64
N LEU A 279 25.78 6.37 4.78
CA LEU A 279 24.69 6.65 5.74
C LEU A 279 24.73 8.07 6.33
N GLY A 280 25.90 8.73 6.31
CA GLY A 280 26.07 10.11 6.77
C GLY A 280 25.55 11.16 5.79
N ASP A 281 25.34 10.80 4.51
CA ASP A 281 24.83 11.72 3.50
C ASP A 281 23.29 11.79 3.53
N GLY A 282 22.72 12.86 2.98
CA GLY A 282 21.30 12.90 2.60
C GLY A 282 21.02 12.05 1.36
N PHE A 283 19.75 11.79 1.04
CA PHE A 283 19.41 11.26 -0.28
C PHE A 283 19.80 12.27 -1.36
N CYS A 284 20.36 11.80 -2.48
CA CYS A 284 20.56 12.66 -3.64
C CYS A 284 19.22 13.02 -4.29
N GLU A 285 19.21 14.03 -5.15
CA GLU A 285 18.03 14.58 -5.81
C GLU A 285 17.23 13.51 -6.57
N VAL A 286 17.91 12.55 -7.22
CA VAL A 286 17.30 11.45 -7.98
C VAL A 286 16.64 10.42 -7.05
N CYS A 287 17.27 10.14 -5.91
CA CYS A 287 16.65 9.33 -4.86
C CYS A 287 15.47 10.06 -4.21
N SER A 288 15.57 11.37 -4.00
CA SER A 288 14.50 12.20 -3.47
C SER A 288 13.30 12.20 -4.40
N GLU A 289 13.49 12.42 -5.71
CA GLU A 289 12.44 12.35 -6.73
C GLU A 289 11.74 10.99 -6.73
N ALA A 290 12.50 9.89 -6.66
CA ALA A 290 11.94 8.54 -6.60
C ALA A 290 11.10 8.31 -5.32
N ILE A 291 11.59 8.75 -4.15
CA ILE A 291 10.85 8.66 -2.88
C ILE A 291 9.58 9.51 -2.92
N VAL A 292 9.62 10.76 -3.44
CA VAL A 292 8.43 11.61 -3.56
C VAL A 292 7.41 11.01 -4.54
N ARG A 293 7.85 10.49 -5.69
CA ARG A 293 6.99 9.73 -6.61
C ARG A 293 6.34 8.50 -5.96
N ARG A 294 7.02 7.84 -5.02
CA ARG A 294 6.49 6.72 -4.21
C ARG A 294 5.54 7.16 -3.11
N ILE A 295 5.65 8.39 -2.61
CA ILE A 295 4.63 9.01 -1.75
C ILE A 295 3.35 9.23 -2.56
N TYR A 296 3.46 9.79 -3.76
CA TYR A 296 2.32 10.05 -4.64
C TYR A 296 1.71 8.78 -5.29
N ASP A 297 2.39 7.63 -5.27
CA ASP A 297 1.79 6.32 -5.56
C ASP A 297 0.78 5.85 -4.48
N ARG A 298 0.72 6.52 -3.31
CA ARG A 298 -0.06 6.10 -2.13
C ARG A 298 -0.87 7.22 -1.47
N VAL A 299 -0.50 8.48 -1.68
CA VAL A 299 -1.18 9.66 -1.12
C VAL A 299 -1.54 10.61 -2.26
N ARG A 300 -2.83 10.91 -2.40
CA ARG A 300 -3.34 11.94 -3.30
C ARG A 300 -3.03 13.32 -2.71
N PRO A 301 -2.77 14.36 -3.53
CA PRO A 301 -2.70 15.76 -3.07
C PRO A 301 -4.07 16.32 -2.61
N LEU A 302 -5.11 15.47 -2.53
CA LEU A 302 -6.45 15.76 -2.04
C LEU A 302 -6.85 14.70 -1.02
N ASP A 303 -7.18 15.15 0.20
CA ASP A 303 -7.91 14.34 1.16
C ASP A 303 -9.38 14.20 0.73
N PRO A 304 -10.13 13.19 1.22
CA PRO A 304 -11.51 12.97 0.78
C PRO A 304 -12.39 14.22 0.98
N PRO A 305 -13.25 14.55 0.00
CA PRO A 305 -13.96 15.83 0.00
C PRO A 305 -14.97 15.92 1.14
N ILE A 306 -14.91 17.02 1.88
CA ILE A 306 -16.00 17.43 2.78
C ILE A 306 -17.21 17.73 1.88
N THR A 307 -18.33 17.03 2.10
CA THR A 307 -19.58 17.28 1.38
C THR A 307 -19.96 18.76 1.50
N PRO A 308 -20.11 19.49 0.38
CA PRO A 308 -20.34 20.93 0.45
C PRO A 308 -21.68 21.24 1.10
N LEU A 309 -21.65 21.93 2.23
CA LEU A 309 -22.83 22.51 2.84
C LEU A 309 -23.39 23.57 1.88
N ALA A 310 -24.62 23.36 1.40
CA ALA A 310 -25.32 24.25 0.48
C ALA A 310 -25.75 25.56 1.18
N ALA A 311 -24.77 26.40 1.51
CA ALA A 311 -24.94 27.75 2.01
C ALA A 311 -25.05 28.77 0.86
N ASN A 312 -25.54 29.96 1.19
CA ASN A 312 -25.49 31.13 0.32
C ASN A 312 -24.70 32.24 1.04
N PRO A 313 -23.57 32.75 0.51
CA PRO A 313 -22.92 32.40 -0.76
C PRO A 313 -22.44 30.94 -0.81
N LEU A 314 -22.33 30.41 -2.03
CA LEU A 314 -21.85 29.05 -2.26
C LEU A 314 -20.36 28.98 -1.93
N ARG A 315 -20.01 28.16 -0.94
CA ARG A 315 -18.63 27.92 -0.49
C ARG A 315 -18.23 26.49 -0.83
N LEU A 316 -17.10 26.36 -1.53
CA LEU A 316 -16.47 25.09 -1.84
C LEU A 316 -15.04 25.11 -1.29
N SER A 317 -14.58 23.97 -0.79
CA SER A 317 -13.26 23.84 -0.18
C SER A 317 -12.67 22.47 -0.47
N VAL A 318 -11.36 22.43 -0.68
CA VAL A 318 -10.58 21.19 -0.72
C VAL A 318 -9.88 20.97 0.63
N ALA A 319 -9.73 19.70 1.02
CA ALA A 319 -8.80 19.29 2.07
C ALA A 319 -7.59 18.63 1.39
N ARG A 320 -6.39 18.82 1.96
CA ARG A 320 -5.15 18.29 1.40
C ARG A 320 -4.09 18.05 2.48
N PRO A 321 -3.18 17.07 2.29
CA PRO A 321 -1.89 17.09 2.98
C PRO A 321 -1.08 18.33 2.56
N VAL A 322 -0.25 18.86 3.48
CA VAL A 322 0.50 20.11 3.27
C VAL A 322 1.99 19.84 3.49
N PRO A 323 2.82 19.84 2.43
CA PRO A 323 4.25 19.61 2.56
C PRO A 323 4.96 20.82 3.19
N VAL A 324 6.23 20.65 3.54
CA VAL A 324 7.08 21.67 4.18
C VAL A 324 8.29 21.98 3.28
N PRO A 325 8.41 23.21 2.72
CA PRO A 325 7.42 24.28 2.70
C PRO A 325 6.19 23.91 1.86
N ASP A 326 5.09 24.66 1.99
CA ASP A 326 3.88 24.38 1.20
C ASP A 326 4.11 24.67 -0.29
N THR A 327 4.31 23.61 -1.06
CA THR A 327 4.47 23.60 -2.52
C THR A 327 3.18 23.22 -3.26
N VAL A 328 2.09 22.88 -2.57
CA VAL A 328 0.83 22.50 -3.22
C VAL A 328 0.02 23.73 -3.59
N ARG A 329 -0.56 23.74 -4.80
CA ARG A 329 -1.33 24.86 -5.36
C ARG A 329 -2.70 24.37 -5.82
N VAL A 330 -3.72 25.20 -5.63
CA VAL A 330 -5.09 24.94 -6.06
C VAL A 330 -5.47 25.92 -7.16
N ALA A 331 -5.89 25.41 -8.31
CA ALA A 331 -6.45 26.19 -9.41
C ALA A 331 -7.94 25.86 -9.57
N TRP A 332 -8.79 26.88 -9.51
CA TRP A 332 -10.24 26.75 -9.58
C TRP A 332 -10.77 27.11 -10.97
N ALA A 333 -11.80 26.39 -11.43
CA ALA A 333 -12.52 26.72 -12.66
C ALA A 333 -14.03 26.46 -12.53
N VAL A 334 -14.82 27.21 -13.29
CA VAL A 334 -16.27 27.00 -13.49
C VAL A 334 -16.51 26.83 -14.98
N ASP A 335 -17.11 25.71 -15.37
CA ASP A 335 -17.36 25.31 -16.77
C ASP A 335 -16.09 25.33 -17.65
N GLY A 336 -14.93 25.07 -17.04
CA GLY A 336 -13.61 25.12 -17.68
C GLY A 336 -12.98 26.51 -17.73
N ALA A 337 -13.70 27.58 -17.43
CA ALA A 337 -13.14 28.92 -17.30
C ALA A 337 -12.51 29.11 -15.91
N ALA A 338 -11.24 29.53 -15.85
CA ALA A 338 -10.54 29.74 -14.59
C ALA A 338 -11.15 30.86 -13.75
N VAL A 339 -11.26 30.66 -12.43
CA VAL A 339 -11.79 31.64 -11.47
C VAL A 339 -10.83 31.85 -10.30
N ALA A 340 -10.89 33.02 -9.68
CA ALA A 340 -10.10 33.32 -8.48
C ALA A 340 -10.71 32.64 -7.24
N GLY A 341 -9.95 31.73 -6.62
CA GLY A 341 -10.20 31.20 -5.29
C GLY A 341 -9.20 31.77 -4.26
N ASP A 342 -9.54 31.65 -2.99
CA ASP A 342 -8.68 31.94 -1.85
C ASP A 342 -7.99 30.64 -1.41
N GLY A 343 -6.95 30.26 -2.16
CA GLY A 343 -6.22 29.00 -2.00
C GLY A 343 -7.16 27.79 -2.00
N ASP A 344 -7.28 27.15 -0.85
CA ASP A 344 -8.06 25.93 -0.65
C ASP A 344 -9.59 26.14 -0.65
N THR A 345 -10.08 27.39 -0.78
CA THR A 345 -11.50 27.74 -0.77
C THR A 345 -11.91 28.57 -2.01
N LEU A 346 -13.07 28.28 -2.58
CA LEU A 346 -13.78 29.15 -3.54
C LEU A 346 -15.08 29.65 -2.92
N VAL A 347 -15.36 30.95 -3.08
CA VAL A 347 -16.61 31.57 -2.65
C VAL A 347 -17.28 32.20 -3.88
N LEU A 348 -18.40 31.63 -4.31
CA LEU A 348 -19.20 32.17 -5.41
C LEU A 348 -20.34 33.03 -4.82
N PRO A 349 -20.51 34.29 -5.27
CA PRO A 349 -21.38 35.28 -4.61
C PRO A 349 -22.88 34.97 -4.71
N ALA A 350 -23.27 34.01 -5.55
CA ALA A 350 -24.61 33.46 -5.66
C ALA A 350 -24.52 31.95 -5.93
N PRO A 351 -25.55 31.15 -5.60
CA PRO A 351 -25.63 29.77 -6.05
C PRO A 351 -25.74 29.71 -7.58
N LEU A 352 -25.02 28.76 -8.18
CA LEU A 352 -25.02 28.49 -9.60
C LEU A 352 -26.42 28.03 -10.07
N GLN A 353 -26.96 28.63 -11.14
CA GLN A 353 -28.32 28.34 -11.64
C GLN A 353 -28.29 27.73 -13.03
N GLY A 354 -28.82 26.52 -13.16
CA GLY A 354 -28.64 25.69 -14.35
C GLY A 354 -27.46 24.73 -14.18
N ASN A 355 -27.14 23.99 -15.24
CA ASN A 355 -26.13 22.93 -15.17
C ASN A 355 -24.72 23.53 -15.29
N HIS A 356 -23.96 23.46 -14.20
CA HIS A 356 -22.60 23.98 -14.09
C HIS A 356 -21.65 22.93 -13.50
N THR A 357 -20.38 22.99 -13.86
CA THR A 357 -19.32 22.15 -13.29
C THR A 357 -18.24 23.03 -12.67
N VAL A 358 -18.00 22.87 -11.37
CA VAL A 358 -16.86 23.51 -10.68
C VAL A 358 -15.76 22.49 -10.48
N THR A 359 -14.52 22.86 -10.77
CA THR A 359 -13.35 22.02 -10.49
C THR A 359 -12.32 22.75 -9.63
N ALA A 360 -11.64 21.97 -8.80
CA ALA A 360 -10.41 22.36 -8.12
C ALA A 360 -9.30 21.39 -8.55
N THR A 361 -8.33 21.88 -9.30
CA THR A 361 -7.12 21.13 -9.67
C THR A 361 -6.05 21.43 -8.63
N VAL A 362 -5.57 20.40 -7.94
CA VAL A 362 -4.61 20.50 -6.85
C VAL A 362 -3.31 19.80 -7.26
N THR A 363 -2.22 20.56 -7.34
CA THR A 363 -0.92 20.09 -7.84
C THR A 363 0.19 20.43 -6.83
N ASP A 364 1.03 19.46 -6.49
CA ASP A 364 2.31 19.73 -5.83
C ASP A 364 3.33 20.27 -6.84
N THR A 365 3.82 21.49 -6.61
CA THR A 365 4.81 22.19 -7.44
C THR A 365 6.24 22.05 -6.89
N THR A 366 6.48 20.99 -6.11
CA THR A 366 7.76 20.68 -5.46
C THR A 366 8.97 20.70 -6.42
N PRO A 367 10.09 21.35 -6.05
CA PRO A 367 11.33 21.28 -6.84
C PRO A 367 12.04 19.93 -6.71
N LEU A 368 11.52 19.00 -5.89
CA LEU A 368 12.07 17.66 -5.70
C LEU A 368 11.68 16.67 -6.82
N VAL A 369 10.81 17.08 -7.75
CA VAL A 369 10.36 16.26 -8.90
C VAL A 369 10.44 17.11 -10.17
N ARG A 370 11.24 16.71 -11.15
CA ARG A 370 11.36 17.41 -12.45
C ARG A 370 10.38 16.94 -13.50
N GLU A 371 10.05 15.66 -13.48
CA GLU A 371 9.23 14.97 -14.48
C GLU A 371 8.14 14.16 -13.79
N GLY A 372 7.01 13.95 -14.45
CA GLY A 372 5.90 13.18 -13.88
C GLY A 372 5.01 13.96 -12.91
N LEU A 373 4.89 15.29 -13.10
CA LEU A 373 4.10 16.19 -12.24
C LEU A 373 2.58 15.92 -12.34
N GLU A 374 2.12 15.19 -13.36
CA GLU A 374 0.75 14.69 -13.44
C GLU A 374 0.42 13.71 -12.31
N ARG A 375 1.40 12.94 -11.80
CA ARG A 375 1.24 12.08 -10.61
C ARG A 375 1.11 12.89 -9.32
N LEU A 376 1.62 14.12 -9.32
CA LEU A 376 1.54 15.08 -8.22
C LEU A 376 0.27 15.95 -8.29
N THR A 377 -0.65 15.63 -9.21
CA THR A 377 -1.89 16.38 -9.49
C THR A 377 -3.13 15.53 -9.25
N ALA A 378 -4.17 16.11 -8.66
CA ALA A 378 -5.51 15.52 -8.62
C ALA A 378 -6.58 16.60 -8.85
N VAL A 379 -7.75 16.18 -9.33
CA VAL A 379 -8.90 17.08 -9.55
C VAL A 379 -10.05 16.65 -8.64
N GLN A 380 -10.65 17.62 -7.94
CA GLN A 380 -11.98 17.50 -7.36
C GLN A 380 -12.99 18.20 -8.28
N THR A 381 -14.14 17.57 -8.49
CA THR A 381 -15.23 18.11 -9.31
C THR A 381 -16.52 18.15 -8.49
N TRP A 382 -17.30 19.21 -8.67
CA TRP A 382 -18.67 19.33 -8.18
C TRP A 382 -19.58 19.73 -9.34
N THR A 383 -20.70 19.03 -9.49
CA THR A 383 -21.73 19.37 -10.47
C THR A 383 -22.91 20.04 -9.79
N PHE A 384 -23.35 21.15 -10.36
CA PHE A 384 -24.53 21.91 -9.95
C PHE A 384 -25.56 21.86 -11.07
N GLY A 385 -26.82 21.96 -10.70
CA GLY A 385 -27.94 21.85 -11.62
C GLY A 385 -29.24 22.00 -10.88
N SER A 386 -30.30 22.38 -11.61
CA SER A 386 -31.62 21.95 -11.20
C SER A 386 -31.63 20.41 -11.13
N PRO A 387 -32.44 19.78 -10.26
CA PRO A 387 -32.78 18.39 -10.45
C PRO A 387 -33.63 18.26 -11.72
N GLN A 388 -32.97 18.24 -12.88
CA GLN A 388 -33.48 17.60 -14.08
C GLN A 388 -33.76 16.16 -13.65
N ALA A 389 -35.03 15.89 -13.31
CA ALA A 389 -35.44 14.68 -12.61
C ALA A 389 -34.77 13.49 -13.31
N ALA A 390 -33.81 12.88 -12.61
CA ALA A 390 -32.86 11.99 -13.24
C ALA A 390 -33.66 10.97 -14.04
N ARG A 391 -33.38 10.84 -15.35
CA ARG A 391 -33.98 9.76 -16.12
C ARG A 391 -33.45 8.49 -15.48
N VAL A 392 -34.28 7.91 -14.61
CA VAL A 392 -34.17 6.54 -14.17
C VAL A 392 -34.49 5.72 -15.41
N GLU A 393 -33.49 5.62 -16.29
CA GLU A 393 -33.31 4.49 -17.20
C GLU A 393 -33.62 3.26 -16.35
N PRO A 394 -34.78 2.61 -16.57
CA PRO A 394 -35.22 1.60 -15.64
C PRO A 394 -34.22 0.47 -15.70
N ALA A 395 -33.59 0.18 -14.56
CA ALA A 395 -32.73 -0.97 -14.46
C ALA A 395 -33.61 -2.21 -14.71
N ARG A 396 -33.41 -2.85 -15.86
CA ARG A 396 -34.14 -4.07 -16.24
C ARG A 396 -33.73 -5.20 -15.29
N HIS A 397 -34.56 -5.45 -14.29
CA HIS A 397 -34.29 -6.45 -13.27
C HIS A 397 -34.96 -7.78 -13.61
N LEU A 398 -34.22 -8.87 -13.42
CA LEU A 398 -34.73 -10.23 -13.59
C LEU A 398 -35.39 -10.72 -12.29
N VAL A 399 -36.72 -10.71 -12.25
CA VAL A 399 -37.49 -11.31 -11.16
C VAL A 399 -37.80 -12.76 -11.51
N LEU A 400 -37.30 -13.68 -10.67
CA LEU A 400 -37.61 -15.10 -10.73
C LEU A 400 -38.56 -15.47 -9.60
N ARG A 401 -39.69 -16.10 -9.95
CA ARG A 401 -40.62 -16.71 -8.99
C ARG A 401 -40.31 -18.20 -8.90
N LEU A 402 -39.73 -18.63 -7.78
CA LEU A 402 -39.45 -20.04 -7.52
C LEU A 402 -40.64 -20.70 -6.81
N VAL A 403 -40.97 -21.93 -7.20
CA VAL A 403 -41.94 -22.80 -6.52
C VAL A 403 -41.19 -24.02 -5.96
N ARG A 404 -41.51 -24.41 -4.73
CA ARG A 404 -40.90 -25.57 -4.07
C ARG A 404 -41.65 -26.84 -4.45
N THR A 405 -40.92 -27.82 -4.96
CA THR A 405 -41.40 -29.17 -5.30
C THR A 405 -40.77 -30.22 -4.37
N PRO A 406 -41.25 -31.47 -4.35
CA PRO A 406 -40.60 -32.57 -3.61
C PRO A 406 -39.15 -32.86 -4.03
N ARG A 407 -38.69 -32.39 -5.20
CA ARG A 407 -37.32 -32.59 -5.71
C ARG A 407 -36.42 -31.33 -5.62
N GLY A 408 -36.91 -30.24 -5.04
CA GLY A 408 -36.19 -28.96 -4.97
C GLY A 408 -37.01 -27.78 -5.48
N PHE A 409 -36.38 -26.63 -5.67
CA PHE A 409 -37.04 -25.45 -6.23
C PHE A 409 -37.00 -25.46 -7.76
N GLN A 410 -38.11 -25.08 -8.41
CA GLN A 410 -38.18 -24.85 -9.86
C GLN A 410 -38.56 -23.39 -10.12
N VAL A 411 -38.07 -22.83 -11.24
CA VAL A 411 -38.55 -21.53 -11.73
C VAL A 411 -39.95 -21.70 -12.29
N ALA A 412 -40.94 -21.06 -11.68
CA ALA A 412 -42.33 -21.06 -12.13
C ALA A 412 -42.71 -19.80 -12.92
N GLU A 413 -41.91 -18.74 -12.83
CA GLU A 413 -42.09 -17.50 -13.59
C GLU A 413 -40.74 -16.79 -13.75
N ARG A 414 -40.47 -16.27 -14.94
CA ARG A 414 -39.34 -15.39 -15.26
C ARG A 414 -39.91 -14.10 -15.83
N ARG A 415 -39.70 -12.97 -15.15
CA ARG A 415 -40.20 -11.66 -15.60
C ARG A 415 -39.09 -10.61 -15.52
N VAL A 416 -38.85 -9.89 -16.62
CA VAL A 416 -38.07 -8.66 -16.58
C VAL A 416 -39.01 -7.53 -16.14
N VAL A 417 -38.58 -6.73 -15.17
CA VAL A 417 -39.33 -5.58 -14.67
C VAL A 417 -38.44 -4.34 -14.58
N ASP A 418 -39.07 -3.22 -14.89
CA ASP A 418 -38.50 -1.89 -14.83
C ASP A 418 -38.85 -1.28 -13.46
N LEU A 419 -37.85 -1.10 -12.58
CA LEU A 419 -38.07 -0.66 -11.19
C LEU A 419 -37.27 0.62 -10.85
N PRO A 420 -37.92 1.69 -10.36
CA PRO A 420 -37.25 2.76 -9.63
C PRO A 420 -37.04 2.34 -8.17
N LEU A 421 -35.82 2.53 -7.64
CA LEU A 421 -35.50 2.24 -6.24
C LEU A 421 -35.40 3.56 -5.42
N PRO A 422 -36.12 3.69 -4.29
CA PRO A 422 -35.92 4.76 -3.32
C PRO A 422 -34.74 4.46 -2.38
N PRO A 423 -34.19 5.46 -1.67
CA PRO A 423 -33.02 5.28 -0.80
C PRO A 423 -33.35 4.68 0.59
N ASP A 424 -32.38 3.91 1.09
CA ASP A 424 -32.08 3.46 2.47
C ASP A 424 -33.09 2.65 3.32
N ALA A 425 -32.66 1.41 3.64
CA ALA A 425 -32.98 0.66 4.88
C ALA A 425 -31.90 -0.44 5.14
N GLY A 426 -31.54 -0.69 6.40
CA GLY A 426 -30.64 -1.81 6.82
C GLY A 426 -31.41 -2.91 7.60
N ARG A 427 -30.82 -4.01 8.10
CA ARG A 427 -29.46 -4.62 8.04
C ARG A 427 -29.61 -6.16 8.03
N GLY A 428 -28.70 -6.92 7.41
CA GLY A 428 -28.66 -8.41 7.43
C GLY A 428 -28.28 -9.06 6.08
N ALA A 429 -27.67 -10.27 6.04
CA ALA A 429 -27.04 -10.78 4.80
C ALA A 429 -27.04 -12.33 4.58
N TRP A 430 -27.03 -12.72 3.30
CA TRP A 430 -26.72 -14.06 2.71
C TRP A 430 -25.95 -13.86 1.37
N GLN A 431 -25.54 -14.92 0.67
CA GLN A 431 -24.73 -14.88 -0.58
C GLN A 431 -25.23 -15.84 -1.68
N ALA A 432 -24.80 -15.64 -2.94
CA ALA A 432 -25.07 -16.48 -4.12
C ALA A 432 -23.91 -16.40 -5.15
N GLU A 433 -23.83 -17.33 -6.11
CA GLU A 433 -22.64 -17.60 -6.94
C GLU A 433 -23.02 -18.09 -8.36
N VAL A 434 -22.20 -17.84 -9.41
CA VAL A 434 -22.43 -18.28 -10.81
C VAL A 434 -21.27 -19.17 -11.28
N VAL A 435 -21.55 -20.18 -12.11
CA VAL A 435 -20.60 -21.19 -12.60
C VAL A 435 -20.86 -21.48 -14.08
N GLY A 436 -19.84 -21.43 -14.94
CA GLY A 436 -19.98 -21.69 -16.39
C GLY A 436 -18.71 -22.31 -17.01
N PRO A 437 -18.82 -23.04 -18.14
CA PRO A 437 -17.71 -23.84 -18.67
C PRO A 437 -16.80 -23.05 -19.64
N GLY A 438 -15.99 -22.10 -19.15
CA GLY A 438 -14.92 -21.53 -19.98
C GLY A 438 -14.44 -20.10 -19.68
N GLY A 439 -13.99 -19.82 -18.46
CA GLY A 439 -13.26 -18.59 -18.12
C GLY A 439 -13.88 -17.81 -16.96
N ASP A 440 -13.08 -17.60 -15.91
CA ASP A 440 -13.53 -16.90 -14.71
C ASP A 440 -13.51 -15.37 -14.86
N VAL A 441 -14.61 -14.73 -14.48
CA VAL A 441 -14.71 -13.28 -14.25
C VAL A 441 -15.00 -13.07 -12.77
N GLN A 442 -14.26 -12.18 -12.09
CA GLN A 442 -14.29 -12.07 -10.64
C GLN A 442 -14.49 -10.63 -10.15
N PHE A 443 -14.98 -10.48 -8.93
CA PHE A 443 -15.30 -9.19 -8.31
C PHE A 443 -15.06 -9.26 -6.80
N ARG A 444 -14.24 -8.39 -6.20
CA ARG A 444 -14.23 -8.15 -4.74
C ARG A 444 -13.84 -6.73 -4.34
N THR A 445 -14.33 -6.33 -3.17
CA THR A 445 -13.88 -5.21 -2.34
C THR A 445 -13.77 -5.72 -0.90
N GLY A 446 -12.86 -5.20 -0.08
CA GLY A 446 -12.67 -5.72 1.28
C GLY A 446 -11.92 -4.79 2.24
N LEU A 447 -12.57 -4.53 3.38
CA LEU A 447 -11.98 -4.24 4.70
C LEU A 447 -12.85 -4.95 5.75
N GLU A 448 -12.27 -5.29 6.90
CA GLU A 448 -12.82 -6.24 7.90
C GLU A 448 -12.45 -5.78 9.33
N ASP A 449 -13.21 -6.07 10.39
CA ASP A 449 -14.48 -6.79 10.48
C ASP A 449 -15.58 -5.84 11.08
N PRO A 450 -16.05 -5.85 12.36
CA PRO A 450 -16.30 -6.95 13.30
C PRO A 450 -17.71 -7.56 13.12
N SER A 451 -17.69 -8.83 12.76
CA SER A 451 -18.59 -9.97 12.99
C SER A 451 -20.09 -9.72 13.18
N PRO A 452 -20.99 -10.42 12.43
CA PRO A 452 -20.75 -11.47 11.40
C PRO A 452 -20.70 -10.93 9.95
N LEU A 453 -20.09 -11.57 8.95
CA LEU A 453 -19.38 -12.86 8.84
C LEU A 453 -18.51 -12.86 7.55
N ARG A 454 -17.22 -13.27 7.62
CA ARG A 454 -16.27 -13.44 6.48
C ARG A 454 -15.20 -14.51 6.82
N GLY A 455 -14.27 -14.94 5.95
CA GLY A 455 -14.09 -14.78 4.49
C GLY A 455 -14.43 -16.07 3.71
N GLU A 456 -13.89 -16.39 2.52
CA GLU A 456 -12.77 -15.88 1.68
C GLU A 456 -13.18 -16.09 0.18
N PHE A 457 -12.41 -15.97 -0.94
CA PHE A 457 -10.97 -15.73 -1.22
C PHE A 457 -10.80 -14.63 -2.33
N GLN A 458 -10.01 -14.83 -3.41
CA GLN A 458 -9.65 -13.82 -4.46
C GLN A 458 -10.42 -14.02 -5.79
N HIS A 459 -10.74 -13.05 -6.68
CA HIS A 459 -10.33 -11.65 -7.00
C HIS A 459 -9.35 -11.55 -8.19
N PRO A 460 -9.75 -11.00 -9.37
CA PRO A 460 -9.95 -9.54 -9.56
C PRO A 460 -11.12 -9.09 -10.49
N GLY A 461 -11.57 -7.81 -10.40
CA GLY A 461 -12.35 -7.16 -11.50
C GLY A 461 -13.52 -6.17 -11.25
N GLU A 462 -13.71 -5.55 -10.06
CA GLU A 462 -14.64 -4.39 -9.81
C GLU A 462 -16.21 -4.53 -9.82
N SER A 463 -16.77 -5.26 -8.85
CA SER A 463 -18.06 -5.03 -8.13
C SER A 463 -19.47 -5.02 -8.81
N GLY A 464 -20.43 -5.74 -8.18
CA GLY A 464 -21.89 -5.61 -8.35
C GLY A 464 -22.66 -6.36 -7.22
N ARG A 465 -23.88 -5.93 -6.82
CA ARG A 465 -24.53 -6.37 -5.53
C ARG A 465 -25.92 -7.03 -5.63
N ILE A 466 -26.22 -7.87 -4.62
CA ILE A 466 -27.32 -8.85 -4.51
C ILE A 466 -28.42 -8.40 -3.50
N GLN A 467 -29.68 -8.81 -3.71
CA GLN A 467 -30.80 -8.80 -2.74
C GLN A 467 -31.78 -9.98 -3.01
N GLY A 468 -32.65 -10.44 -2.10
CA GLY A 468 -32.96 -9.95 -0.76
C GLY A 468 -34.14 -10.65 -0.07
N ARG A 469 -34.54 -11.89 -0.46
CA ARG A 469 -35.70 -12.58 0.16
C ARG A 469 -35.45 -12.98 1.61
N TRP A 470 -36.45 -12.71 2.45
CA TRP A 470 -36.60 -13.24 3.81
C TRP A 470 -38.08 -13.58 4.08
N MET A 471 -38.36 -14.10 5.28
CA MET A 471 -39.71 -14.36 5.79
C MET A 471 -39.97 -13.48 7.01
N GLU A 472 -41.18 -12.92 7.08
CA GLU A 472 -41.74 -12.26 8.24
C GLU A 472 -43.17 -12.79 8.42
N ASP A 473 -43.55 -13.12 9.67
CA ASP A 473 -44.85 -13.72 10.04
C ASP A 473 -45.42 -14.78 9.07
N GLY A 474 -44.54 -15.71 8.66
CA GLY A 474 -44.90 -16.85 7.82
C GLY A 474 -45.19 -16.53 6.35
N ARG A 475 -44.93 -15.29 5.88
CA ARG A 475 -45.16 -14.86 4.49
C ARG A 475 -43.84 -14.55 3.76
N PRO A 476 -43.68 -14.93 2.48
CA PRO A 476 -42.41 -14.77 1.76
C PRO A 476 -42.28 -13.41 1.05
N VAL A 477 -41.46 -12.51 1.62
CA VAL A 477 -41.04 -11.21 1.04
C VAL A 477 -40.14 -11.44 -0.20
N SER A 478 -39.96 -10.47 -1.11
CA SER A 478 -39.41 -10.70 -2.48
C SER A 478 -37.90 -10.41 -2.73
N PHE A 479 -37.36 -11.00 -3.81
CA PHE A 479 -35.98 -10.86 -4.31
C PHE A 479 -35.81 -9.57 -5.14
N LEU A 480 -34.56 -9.09 -5.22
CA LEU A 480 -34.06 -8.42 -6.42
C LEU A 480 -32.55 -8.67 -6.59
N VAL A 481 -32.16 -9.60 -7.48
CA VAL A 481 -30.74 -9.84 -7.78
C VAL A 481 -30.38 -9.07 -9.04
N ARG A 482 -29.39 -8.17 -8.96
CA ARG A 482 -28.76 -7.55 -10.13
C ARG A 482 -27.46 -8.27 -10.45
N ILE A 483 -27.55 -9.29 -11.30
CA ILE A 483 -26.41 -9.94 -11.94
C ILE A 483 -26.10 -9.21 -13.25
N PRO A 484 -24.81 -9.06 -13.64
CA PRO A 484 -24.46 -8.66 -15.01
C PRO A 484 -24.99 -9.70 -16.00
N TRP A 485 -25.17 -9.29 -17.25
CA TRP A 485 -25.54 -10.21 -18.32
C TRP A 485 -24.35 -11.11 -18.65
N VAL A 486 -24.60 -12.42 -18.72
CA VAL A 486 -23.62 -13.45 -19.09
C VAL A 486 -24.29 -14.29 -20.17
N GLU A 487 -23.59 -14.54 -21.27
CA GLU A 487 -24.16 -15.15 -22.47
C GLU A 487 -24.46 -16.66 -22.24
N ASP A 488 -23.61 -17.35 -21.47
CA ASP A 488 -23.80 -18.72 -20.98
C ASP A 488 -23.37 -18.88 -19.51
N GLY A 489 -23.97 -19.81 -18.78
CA GLY A 489 -23.61 -20.16 -17.39
C GLY A 489 -24.78 -20.65 -16.52
N GLU A 490 -24.53 -20.98 -15.25
CA GLU A 490 -25.55 -21.36 -14.26
C GLU A 490 -25.38 -20.64 -12.91
N LEU A 491 -26.47 -20.12 -12.32
CA LEU A 491 -26.48 -19.63 -10.93
C LEU A 491 -26.52 -20.81 -9.95
N ALA A 492 -25.49 -21.00 -9.13
CA ALA A 492 -25.40 -22.04 -8.11
C ALA A 492 -25.87 -21.53 -6.73
N LEU A 493 -26.68 -22.35 -6.04
CA LEU A 493 -27.16 -22.05 -4.69
C LEU A 493 -26.64 -23.06 -3.69
N PHE A 494 -26.21 -22.59 -2.51
CA PHE A 494 -25.65 -23.40 -1.43
C PHE A 494 -26.35 -23.12 -0.10
N ARG A 495 -26.40 -24.14 0.76
CA ARG A 495 -26.78 -24.01 2.16
C ARG A 495 -25.54 -24.21 3.03
N LYS A 496 -25.20 -23.21 3.84
CA LYS A 496 -24.33 -23.37 5.00
C LYS A 496 -25.21 -23.75 6.19
N VAL A 497 -24.82 -24.79 6.93
CA VAL A 497 -25.29 -25.07 8.29
C VAL A 497 -24.03 -25.08 9.15
N GLU A 498 -24.10 -24.46 10.33
CA GLU A 498 -22.95 -24.37 11.22
C GLU A 498 -22.53 -25.78 11.69
N GLY A 499 -21.22 -26.04 11.71
CA GLY A 499 -20.68 -27.38 12.00
C GLY A 499 -20.81 -28.43 10.90
N ALA A 500 -21.32 -28.10 9.70
CA ALA A 500 -21.51 -29.05 8.60
C ALA A 500 -20.89 -28.57 7.26
N PRO A 501 -20.48 -29.48 6.35
CA PRO A 501 -19.97 -29.12 5.03
C PRO A 501 -21.03 -28.41 4.16
N ARG A 502 -20.58 -27.52 3.25
CA ARG A 502 -21.46 -26.77 2.31
C ARG A 502 -22.25 -27.75 1.44
N VAL A 503 -23.57 -27.74 1.53
CA VAL A 503 -24.46 -28.53 0.66
C VAL A 503 -24.92 -27.68 -0.51
N ARG A 504 -24.61 -28.10 -1.75
CA ARG A 504 -25.15 -27.50 -2.98
C ARG A 504 -26.65 -27.83 -3.07
N LEU A 505 -27.50 -26.81 -3.14
CA LEU A 505 -28.95 -26.96 -3.23
C LEU A 505 -29.45 -27.14 -4.67
N GLY A 506 -28.66 -26.70 -5.65
CA GLY A 506 -28.96 -26.83 -7.08
C GLY A 506 -28.25 -25.77 -7.91
N THR A 507 -28.58 -25.74 -9.20
CA THR A 507 -28.19 -24.71 -10.17
C THR A 507 -29.38 -24.23 -11.00
N VAL A 508 -29.24 -23.07 -11.65
CA VAL A 508 -30.23 -22.49 -12.58
C VAL A 508 -29.49 -21.99 -13.82
N PRO A 509 -29.64 -22.62 -15.00
CA PRO A 509 -28.97 -22.18 -16.23
C PRO A 509 -29.49 -20.81 -16.71
N LEU A 510 -28.62 -20.07 -17.40
CA LEU A 510 -28.81 -18.67 -17.80
C LEU A 510 -29.02 -18.50 -19.32
N GLY A 511 -28.51 -19.43 -20.14
CA GLY A 511 -28.71 -19.58 -21.60
C GLY A 511 -28.36 -21.02 -22.05
N GLU A 512 -28.56 -21.44 -23.30
CA GLU A 512 -29.49 -20.96 -24.35
C GLU A 512 -30.85 -21.72 -24.27
N GLY A 513 -31.80 -21.51 -25.20
CA GLY A 513 -32.89 -22.49 -25.32
C GLY A 513 -34.09 -22.22 -26.23
N VAL A 514 -34.35 -20.97 -26.66
CA VAL A 514 -35.22 -20.73 -27.82
C VAL A 514 -34.66 -19.54 -28.62
N ARG A 515 -34.49 -19.72 -29.93
CA ARG A 515 -34.46 -18.66 -30.94
C ARG A 515 -35.41 -19.09 -32.07
N PRO A 516 -36.39 -18.28 -32.45
CA PRO A 516 -36.88 -18.28 -33.82
C PRO A 516 -37.31 -16.86 -34.24
N ALA A 517 -36.44 -15.87 -34.01
CA ALA A 517 -36.77 -14.44 -34.05
C ALA A 517 -37.90 -14.02 -33.08
N TYR A 518 -37.96 -14.72 -31.95
CA TYR A 518 -38.79 -14.54 -30.75
C TYR A 518 -38.05 -15.09 -29.53
#